data_AF-A0A3C0G3G7-F1
#
_entry.id   AF-A0A3C0G3G7-F1
#
_cell.length_a   1.000
_cell.length_b   1.000
_cell.length_c   1.000
_cell.angle_alpha   90.00
_cell.angle_beta   90.00
_cell.angle_gamma   90.00
#
_symmetry.space_group_name_H-M   'P 1'
#
loop_
_entity.id
_entity.type
_entity.pdbx_description
1 polymer ?
#
loop_
_entity_poly.entity_id
_entity_poly.type
_entity_poly.pdbx_seq_one_letter_code
_entity_poly.pdbx_strand_id
1 'polypeptide(L)' 'MRKAIFIIGMVIAIIEIAYSFVSNSETGQFFGIDMNIWIFRLIWVALFGVVFNGYLKESIKG' A
#
# COMPACT_ATOMS: atom_id res chain seq x y z
N MET A 1 -17.46 8.94 5.36
CA MET A 1 -17.03 7.52 5.37
C MET A 1 -16.03 7.18 4.26
N ARG A 2 -16.19 7.66 3.01
CA ARG A 2 -15.27 7.35 1.89
C ARG A 2 -13.82 7.79 2.12
N LYS A 3 -13.60 9.00 2.67
CA LYS A 3 -12.26 9.51 3.04
C LYS A 3 -11.53 8.65 4.09
N ALA A 4 -12.25 8.09 5.06
CA ALA A 4 -11.66 7.24 6.09
C ALA A 4 -11.10 5.93 5.50
N ILE A 5 -11.80 5.32 4.54
CA ILE A 5 -11.34 4.11 3.85
C ILE A 5 -10.03 4.36 3.10
N PHE A 6 -9.91 5.51 2.42
CA PHE A 6 -8.66 5.88 1.75
C PHE A 6 -7.50 6.09 2.74
N ILE A 7 -7.76 6.73 3.88
CA ILE A 7 -6.76 6.94 4.93
C ILE A 7 -6.28 5.60 5.50
N ILE A 8 -7.20 4.70 5.84
CA ILE A 8 -6.87 3.37 6.38
C ILE A 8 -6.04 2.58 5.36
N GLY A 9 -6.45 2.58 4.08
CA GLY A 9 -5.70 1.89 3.02
C GLY A 9 -4.29 2.46 2.82
N MET A 10 -4.12 3.78 2.90
CA MET A 10 -2.79 4.42 2.83
C MET A 10 -1.90 4.04 4.00
N VAL A 11 -2.43 4.03 5.23
CA VAL A 11 -1.67 3.66 6.43
C VAL A 11 -1.18 2.22 6.34
N ILE A 12 -2.06 1.29 5.96
CA ILE A 12 -1.69 -0.13 5.77
C ILE A 12 -0.56 -0.25 4.74
N ALA A 13 -0.70 0.40 3.58
CA ALA A 13 0.31 0.34 2.53
C ALA A 13 1.67 0.89 2.97
N ILE A 14 1.69 2.00 3.71
CA ILE A 14 2.94 2.56 4.24
C ILE A 14 3.60 1.59 5.23
N ILE A 15 2.81 1.00 6.14
CA ILE A 15 3.31 0.04 7.13
C ILE A 15 3.95 -1.15 6.42
N GLU A 16 3.26 -1.75 5.46
CA GLU A 16 3.75 -2.92 4.72
C GLU A 16 5.04 -2.64 3.95
N ILE A 17 5.13 -1.47 3.30
CA ILE A 17 6.36 -1.04 2.64
C ILE A 17 7.48 -0.87 3.67
N ALA A 18 7.25 -0.14 4.77
CA ALA A 18 8.27 0.11 5.79
C ALA A 18 8.76 -1.19 6.44
N TYR A 19 7.83 -2.07 6.82
CA TYR A 19 8.15 -3.39 7.35
C TYR A 19 8.95 -4.23 6.36
N SER A 20 8.67 -4.13 5.06
CA SER A 20 9.45 -4.86 4.04
C SER A 20 10.93 -4.44 3.97
N PHE A 21 11.28 -3.23 4.42
CA PHE A 21 12.67 -2.75 4.46
C PHE A 21 13.38 -3.10 5.76
N VAL A 22 12.63 -3.21 6.85
CA VAL A 22 13.16 -3.62 8.17
C VAL A 22 13.22 -5.14 8.27
N SER A 23 12.33 -5.86 7.57
CA SER A 23 12.40 -7.31 7.49
C SER A 23 13.55 -7.72 6.55
N ASN A 24 14.42 -8.59 7.04
CA ASN A 24 15.47 -9.22 6.22
C ASN A 24 14.90 -10.37 5.37
N SER A 25 13.65 -10.27 4.92
CA SER A 25 12.98 -11.32 4.16
C SER A 25 13.23 -11.13 2.67
N GLU A 26 13.64 -12.20 2.00
CA GLU A 26 13.82 -12.21 0.53
C GLU A 26 12.49 -12.30 -0.22
N THR A 27 11.44 -12.72 0.48
CA THR A 27 10.07 -12.86 -0.02
C THR A 27 9.08 -12.10 0.86
N GLY A 28 8.05 -11.55 0.24
CA GLY A 28 6.88 -10.98 0.91
C GLY A 28 5.65 -11.81 0.58
N GLN A 29 4.75 -11.98 1.55
CA GLN A 29 3.49 -12.68 1.34
C GLN A 29 2.40 -11.67 1.00
N PHE A 30 1.85 -11.77 -0.21
CA PHE A 30 0.76 -10.92 -0.67
C PHE A 30 -0.49 -11.77 -0.89
N PHE A 31 -1.52 -11.57 -0.06
CA PHE A 31 -2.77 -12.36 -0.09
C PHE A 31 -2.55 -13.89 -0.11
N GLY A 32 -1.59 -14.38 0.67
CA GLY A 32 -1.27 -15.81 0.75
C GLY A 32 -0.30 -16.31 -0.33
N ILE A 33 0.09 -15.47 -1.28
CA ILE A 33 1.06 -15.80 -2.32
C ILE A 33 2.43 -15.24 -1.92
N ASP A 34 3.42 -16.12 -1.85
CA ASP A 34 4.80 -15.72 -1.64
C ASP A 34 5.39 -15.18 -2.95
N MET A 35 5.99 -14.00 -2.87
CA MET A 35 6.60 -13.33 -4.01
C MET A 35 7.89 -12.64 -3.62
N ASN A 36 8.72 -12.35 -4.62
CA ASN A 36 9.96 -11.62 -4.39
C ASN A 36 9.69 -10.29 -3.68
N ILE A 37 10.50 -9.95 -2.69
CA ILE A 37 10.31 -8.76 -1.86
C ILE A 37 10.27 -7.45 -2.67
N TRP A 38 10.97 -7.37 -3.80
CA TRP A 38 10.92 -6.21 -4.70
C TRP A 38 9.58 -6.11 -5.44
N ILE A 39 9.01 -7.24 -5.87
CA ILE A 39 7.68 -7.28 -6.48
C ILE A 39 6.62 -6.88 -5.45
N PHE A 40 6.72 -7.42 -4.23
CA PHE A 40 5.87 -7.05 -3.11
C PHE A 40 5.86 -5.53 -2.85
N ARG A 41 7.05 -4.92 -2.79
CA ARG A 41 7.21 -3.47 -2.61
C ARG A 41 6.57 -2.67 -3.74
N LEU A 42 6.78 -3.07 -4.99
CA LEU A 42 6.21 -2.38 -6.15
C LEU A 42 4.68 -2.45 -6.15
N ILE A 43 4.08 -3.59 -5.78
CA ILE A 43 2.64 -3.74 -5.66
C ILE A 43 2.08 -2.81 -4.59
N TRP A 44 2.70 -2.77 -3.41
CA TRP A 44 2.25 -1.88 -2.34
C TRP A 44 2.40 -0.40 -2.68
N VAL A 45 3.48 -0.01 -3.37
CA VAL A 45 3.66 1.36 -3.87
C VAL A 45 2.60 1.72 -4.92
N ALA A 46 2.29 0.81 -5.84
CA ALA A 46 1.25 1.03 -6.84
C ALA A 46 -0.13 1.16 -6.19
N LEU A 47 -0.46 0.28 -5.23
CA LEU A 47 -1.70 0.37 -4.45
C LEU A 47 -1.79 1.68 -3.68
N PHE A 48 -0.71 2.08 -3.00
CA PHE A 48 -0.64 3.38 -2.33
C PHE A 48 -0.93 4.52 -3.31
N GLY A 49 -0.31 4.52 -4.49
CA GLY A 49 -0.54 5.53 -5.53
C GLY A 49 -1.99 5.60 -6.01
N VAL A 50 -2.65 4.45 -6.20
CA VAL A 50 -4.07 4.38 -6.59
C VAL A 50 -4.98 4.94 -5.49
N VAL A 51 -4.75 4.52 -4.24
CA VAL A 51 -5.53 4.97 -3.07
C VAL A 51 -5.32 6.47 -2.83
N PHE A 52 -4.07 6.95 -2.94
CA PHE A 52 -3.73 8.36 -2.80
C PHE A 52 -4.36 9.23 -3.90
N ASN A 53 -4.31 8.78 -5.16
CA ASN A 53 -4.98 9.48 -6.27
C ASN A 53 -6.51 9.51 -6.08
N GLY A 54 -7.10 8.40 -5.59
CA GLY A 54 -8.51 8.35 -5.21
C GLY A 54 -8.86 9.35 -4.11
N TYR A 55 -8.02 9.44 -3.07
CA TYR A 55 -8.15 10.43 -2.00
C TYR A 55 -8.08 11.88 -2.51
N LEU A 56 -7.09 12.20 -3.36
CA LEU A 56 -6.95 13.53 -3.95
C LEU A 56 -8.16 13.90 -4.81
N LYS A 57 -8.65 12.98 -5.65
CA LYS A 57 -9.85 13.22 -6.47
C LYS A 57 -11.11 13.45 -5.63
N GLU A 58 -11.27 12.72 -4.53
CA GLU A 58 -12.36 12.94 -3.57
C GLU A 58 -12.20 14.27 -2.82
N SER A 59 -10.96 14.70 -2.57
CA SER A 59 -10.66 15.98 -1.93
C SER A 59 -10.89 17.18 -2.85
N ILE A 60 -10.73 17.03 -4.16
CA ILE A 60 -10.93 18.09 -5.15
C ILE A 60 -12.41 18.28 -5.51
N LYS A 61 -13.22 17.22 -5.42
CA LYS A 61 -14.67 17.27 -5.70
C LYS A 61 -15.55 17.62 -4.49
N GLY A 62 -14.97 17.74 -3.30
CA GLY A 62 -15.66 18.01 -2.04
C GLY A 62 -15.58 19.45 -1.59
#